data_AF-A0AAW7W4X8-F1
#
_entry.id   AF-A0AAW7W4X8-F1
#
_cell.length_a   1.000
_cell.length_b   1.000
_cell.length_c   1.000
_cell.angle_alpha   90.00
_cell.angle_beta   90.00
_cell.angle_gamma   90.00
#
_symmetry.space_group_name_H-M   'P 1'
#
loop_
_entity.id
_entity.type
_entity.pdbx_description
1 polymer ?
#
loop_
_entity_poly.entity_id
_entity_poly.type
_entity_poly.pdbx_seq_one_letter_code
_entity_poly.pdbx_strand_id
1 'polypeptide(L)'
;VDLTDRKNRPKSDYWKIRLYDYRTEDLAVKEVDLNKVVADYDASFFPIDFKILTYRDNPKSTINIEVKDNQGDMKTVVLNIDSGKVEGEYQERSDIYEAGPYYFYTTLDQYAEDKGYVVGRLIESSLPFKEAGKVVDTNINLFEEYPEIEKKITEGDWALIPQEEYVTPEEWFDKVLYWMAPKGEEKLTIYGIDTKGQISDTP
;
A
#
# COMPACT_ATOMS: atom_id res chain seq x y z
N VAL A 1 13.05 29.38 17.59
CA VAL A 1 12.08 28.35 18.02
C VAL A 1 12.31 27.16 17.13
N ASP A 2 12.59 25.99 17.70
CA ASP A 2 12.71 24.76 16.93
C ASP A 2 11.31 24.25 16.60
N LEU A 3 10.92 24.35 15.33
CA LEU A 3 9.62 23.92 14.81
C LEU A 3 9.60 22.44 14.39
N THR A 4 10.73 21.74 14.51
CA THR A 4 10.78 20.29 14.27
C THR A 4 10.16 19.52 15.44
N ASP A 5 10.21 20.08 16.65
CA ASP A 5 9.47 19.57 17.81
C ASP A 5 7.97 19.87 17.66
N ARG A 6 7.17 18.79 17.66
CA ARG A 6 5.71 18.82 17.56
C ARG A 6 5.07 19.68 18.66
N LYS A 7 5.67 19.74 19.87
CA LYS A 7 5.19 20.59 20.97
C LYS A 7 5.24 22.07 20.61
N ASN A 8 6.20 22.48 19.78
CA ASN A 8 6.42 23.86 19.39
C ASN A 8 5.71 24.26 18.09
N ARG A 9 5.07 23.32 17.38
CA ARG A 9 4.32 23.62 16.14
C ARG A 9 3.17 24.60 16.43
N PRO A 10 3.10 25.77 15.80
CA PRO A 10 1.99 26.69 15.99
C PRO A 10 0.71 26.12 15.38
N LYS A 11 -0.44 26.71 15.74
CA LYS A 11 -1.68 26.49 15.00
C LYS A 11 -1.47 26.88 13.54
N SER A 12 -1.74 25.96 12.64
CA SER A 12 -1.73 26.24 11.21
C SER A 12 -3.09 26.74 10.77
N ASP A 13 -3.10 27.86 10.06
CA ASP A 13 -4.33 28.41 9.50
C ASP A 13 -4.83 27.65 8.26
N TYR A 14 -4.04 26.70 7.74
CA TYR A 14 -4.42 25.97 6.52
C TYR A 14 -3.91 24.52 6.46
N TRP A 15 -4.85 23.57 6.51
CA TRP A 15 -4.64 22.16 6.22
C TRP A 15 -5.76 21.66 5.30
N LYS A 16 -5.48 21.57 3.99
CA LYS A 16 -6.44 21.08 3.00
C LYS A 16 -5.87 19.90 2.24
N ILE A 17 -6.65 18.83 2.12
CA ILE A 17 -6.30 17.62 1.38
C ILE A 17 -7.26 17.47 0.19
N ARG A 18 -6.74 16.98 -0.94
CA ARG A 18 -7.54 16.51 -2.08
C ARG A 18 -7.39 15.00 -2.17
N LEU A 19 -8.52 14.31 -2.05
CA LEU A 19 -8.60 12.86 -2.19
C LEU A 19 -9.19 12.55 -3.57
N TYR A 20 -8.58 11.62 -4.29
CA TYR A 20 -9.01 11.20 -5.61
C TYR A 20 -9.56 9.78 -5.51
N ASP A 21 -10.76 9.55 -6.02
CA ASP A 21 -11.35 8.22 -6.10
C ASP A 21 -10.85 7.49 -7.36
N TYR A 22 -9.93 6.54 -7.20
CA TYR A 22 -9.39 5.74 -8.31
C TYR A 22 -10.37 4.68 -8.85
N ARG A 23 -11.55 4.51 -8.23
CA ARG A 23 -12.58 3.57 -8.71
C ARG A 23 -13.38 4.13 -9.89
N THR A 24 -13.25 5.41 -10.18
CA THR A 24 -13.97 6.09 -11.26
C THR A 24 -12.98 6.76 -12.21
N GLU A 25 -13.25 6.69 -13.52
CA GLU A 25 -12.34 7.25 -14.54
C GLU A 25 -12.21 8.78 -14.46
N ASP A 26 -13.21 9.47 -13.91
CA ASP A 26 -13.22 10.91 -13.70
C ASP A 26 -12.39 11.36 -12.49
N LEU A 27 -11.82 10.43 -11.71
CA LEU A 27 -11.02 10.67 -10.52
C LEU A 27 -11.71 11.65 -9.57
N ALA A 28 -12.96 11.35 -9.21
CA ALA A 28 -13.81 12.23 -8.42
C ALA A 28 -13.04 12.77 -7.20
N VAL A 29 -12.99 14.11 -7.07
CA VAL A 29 -12.18 14.78 -6.06
C VAL A 29 -13.02 15.12 -4.85
N LYS A 30 -12.59 14.67 -3.67
CA LYS A 30 -13.09 15.12 -2.38
C LYS A 30 -12.07 16.05 -1.72
N GLU A 31 -12.45 17.31 -1.53
CA GLU A 31 -11.65 18.26 -0.76
C GLU A 31 -12.01 18.14 0.73
N VAL A 32 -10.98 18.01 1.58
CA VAL A 32 -11.13 17.92 3.03
C VAL A 32 -10.34 19.05 3.67
N ASP A 33 -11.01 19.88 4.46
CA ASP A 33 -10.40 20.88 5.33
C ASP A 33 -10.22 20.28 6.73
N LEU A 34 -8.98 19.94 7.11
CA LEU A 34 -8.71 19.33 8.41
C LEU A 34 -8.97 20.30 9.56
N ASN A 35 -8.75 21.60 9.37
CA ASN A 35 -9.05 22.59 10.40
C ASN A 35 -10.55 22.59 10.71
N LYS A 36 -11.38 22.57 9.66
CA LYS A 36 -12.83 22.48 9.80
C LYS A 36 -13.26 21.16 10.44
N VAL A 37 -12.76 20.03 9.95
CA VAL A 37 -13.13 18.70 10.43
C VAL A 37 -12.76 18.50 11.91
N VAL A 38 -11.59 18.97 12.33
CA VAL A 38 -11.17 18.94 13.74
C VAL A 38 -12.02 19.89 14.58
N ALA A 39 -12.29 21.11 14.10
CA ALA A 39 -13.10 22.07 14.85
C ALA A 39 -14.57 21.62 15.00
N ASP A 40 -15.13 20.93 14.00
CA ASP A 40 -16.47 20.34 14.05
C ASP A 40 -16.54 19.18 15.08
N TYR A 41 -15.42 18.49 15.35
CA TYR A 41 -15.30 17.46 16.38
C TYR A 41 -15.09 18.06 17.78
N ASP A 42 -14.08 18.94 17.91
CA ASP A 42 -13.77 19.68 19.12
C ASP A 42 -12.98 20.96 18.77
N ALA A 43 -13.63 22.12 18.93
CA ALA A 43 -13.09 23.42 18.58
C ALA A 43 -11.89 23.88 19.45
N SER A 44 -11.58 23.18 20.55
CA SER A 44 -10.40 23.47 21.36
C SER A 44 -9.10 22.97 20.71
N PHE A 45 -9.20 22.03 19.79
CA PHE A 45 -8.08 21.40 19.11
C PHE A 45 -7.83 22.00 17.71
N PHE A 46 -6.61 21.84 17.23
CA PHE A 46 -6.21 22.11 15.85
C PHE A 46 -5.25 21.04 15.33
N PRO A 47 -5.28 20.71 14.02
CA PRO A 47 -4.38 19.74 13.42
C PRO A 47 -2.92 20.22 13.40
N ILE A 48 -2.00 19.31 13.71
CA ILE A 48 -0.55 19.54 13.67
C ILE A 48 0.20 18.55 12.77
N ASP A 49 -0.41 17.41 12.43
CA ASP A 49 0.11 16.39 11.53
C ASP A 49 -1.03 15.49 11.03
N PHE A 50 -0.81 14.71 9.98
CA PHE A 50 -1.74 13.65 9.60
C PHE A 50 -1.05 12.48 8.90
N LYS A 51 -1.68 11.30 8.97
CA LYS A 51 -1.28 10.10 8.25
C LYS A 51 -2.50 9.46 7.59
N ILE A 52 -2.37 9.10 6.33
CA ILE A 52 -3.37 8.29 5.62
C ILE A 52 -3.08 6.82 5.94
N LEU A 53 -4.09 6.09 6.36
CA LEU A 53 -4.00 4.66 6.70
C LEU A 53 -5.06 3.88 5.93
N THR A 54 -4.65 2.75 5.38
CA THR A 54 -5.52 1.77 4.74
C THR A 54 -5.68 0.56 5.64
N TYR A 55 -6.87 -0.02 5.62
CA TYR A 55 -7.31 -1.12 6.45
C TYR A 55 -8.21 -2.04 5.63
N ARG A 56 -8.36 -3.30 6.05
CA ARG A 56 -9.22 -4.26 5.34
C ARG A 56 -10.67 -4.21 5.80
N ASP A 57 -10.89 -3.94 7.08
CA ASP A 57 -12.21 -3.76 7.65
C ASP A 57 -12.68 -2.30 7.51
N ASN A 58 -13.98 -2.08 7.60
CA ASN A 58 -14.53 -0.73 7.51
C ASN A 58 -14.27 0.08 8.79
N PRO A 59 -13.89 1.37 8.68
CA PRO A 59 -13.56 2.07 7.44
C PRO A 59 -12.19 1.66 6.88
N LYS A 60 -12.15 1.35 5.57
CA LYS A 60 -10.96 0.83 4.87
C LYS A 60 -9.89 1.89 4.61
N SER A 61 -10.23 3.16 4.63
CA SER A 61 -9.29 4.25 4.46
C SER A 61 -9.64 5.38 5.41
N THR A 62 -8.69 5.74 6.26
CA THR A 62 -8.85 6.80 7.25
C THR A 62 -7.72 7.82 7.15
N ILE A 63 -7.99 9.01 7.66
CA ILE A 63 -6.96 10.01 7.93
C ILE A 63 -6.85 10.12 9.46
N ASN A 64 -5.72 9.66 9.99
CA ASN A 64 -5.36 9.88 11.38
C ASN A 64 -4.78 11.28 11.50
N ILE A 65 -5.44 12.15 12.27
CA ILE A 65 -5.07 13.54 12.45
C ILE A 65 -4.48 13.68 13.85
N GLU A 66 -3.20 14.04 13.93
CA GLU A 66 -2.62 14.48 15.20
C GLU A 66 -3.12 15.89 15.48
N VAL A 67 -3.75 16.08 16.64
CA VAL A 67 -4.32 17.35 17.06
C VAL A 67 -3.67 17.84 18.35
N LYS A 68 -3.64 19.17 18.51
CA LYS A 68 -3.13 19.84 19.70
C LYS A 68 -4.05 20.96 20.14
N ASP A 69 -4.17 21.20 21.43
CA ASP A 69 -4.88 22.37 21.97
C ASP A 69 -3.91 23.52 22.33
N ASN A 70 -4.43 24.61 22.92
CA ASN A 70 -3.61 25.75 23.32
C ASN A 70 -2.78 25.49 24.60
N GLN A 71 -3.13 24.46 25.35
CA GLN A 71 -2.46 24.01 26.56
C GLN A 71 -1.28 23.09 26.24
N GLY A 72 -1.25 22.55 25.01
CA GLY A 72 -0.22 21.65 24.51
C GLY A 72 -0.60 20.17 24.61
N ASP A 73 -1.83 19.84 25.01
CA ASP A 73 -2.33 18.47 25.05
C ASP A 73 -2.49 17.95 23.62
N MET A 74 -2.05 16.72 23.38
CA MET A 74 -2.01 16.10 22.05
C MET A 74 -2.73 14.75 22.05
N LYS A 75 -3.44 14.47 20.97
CA LYS A 75 -4.04 13.17 20.69
C LYS A 75 -4.18 12.94 19.19
N THR A 76 -4.55 11.73 18.81
CA THR A 76 -4.85 11.38 17.42
C THR A 76 -6.34 11.12 17.29
N VAL A 77 -6.99 11.77 16.33
CA VAL A 77 -8.38 11.53 15.99
C VAL A 77 -8.49 10.92 14.59
N VAL A 78 -9.52 10.12 14.36
CA VAL A 78 -9.69 9.36 13.11
C VAL A 78 -10.80 9.97 12.28
N LEU A 79 -10.44 10.53 11.13
CA LEU A 79 -11.38 10.94 10.10
C LEU A 79 -11.69 9.76 9.18
N ASN A 80 -12.96 9.36 9.14
CA ASN A 80 -13.47 8.42 8.16
C ASN A 80 -13.68 9.15 6.82
N ILE A 81 -12.99 8.67 5.79
CA ILE A 81 -13.01 9.31 4.46
C ILE A 81 -14.38 9.22 3.81
N ASP A 82 -15.14 8.14 4.01
CA ASP A 82 -16.46 7.97 3.43
C ASP A 82 -17.46 8.96 4.05
N SER A 83 -17.54 8.97 5.39
CA SER A 83 -18.47 9.84 6.12
C SER A 83 -18.04 11.31 6.11
N GLY A 84 -16.75 11.59 5.93
CA GLY A 84 -16.17 12.94 5.99
C GLY A 84 -16.16 13.53 7.40
N LYS A 85 -16.26 12.70 8.45
CA LYS A 85 -16.31 13.12 9.85
C LYS A 85 -15.26 12.42 10.70
N VAL A 86 -14.85 13.07 11.78
CA VAL A 86 -14.10 12.42 12.86
C VAL A 86 -15.04 11.48 13.61
N GLU A 87 -14.65 10.21 13.75
CA GLU A 87 -15.44 9.18 14.43
C GLU A 87 -15.00 8.95 15.89
N GLY A 88 -13.83 9.46 16.25
CA GLY A 88 -13.33 9.39 17.62
C GLY A 88 -11.81 9.48 17.68
N GLU A 89 -11.28 9.16 18.86
CA GLU A 89 -9.84 9.02 19.07
C GLU A 89 -9.31 7.73 18.46
N TYR A 90 -8.05 7.74 18.03
CA TYR A 90 -7.40 6.59 17.45
C TYR A 90 -7.40 5.39 18.40
N GLN A 91 -7.79 4.25 17.87
CA GLN A 91 -7.65 2.94 18.49
C GLN A 91 -6.81 2.08 17.55
N GLU A 92 -5.91 1.29 18.13
CA GLU A 92 -5.13 0.32 17.36
C GLU A 92 -6.07 -0.70 16.72
N ARG A 93 -5.85 -0.99 15.44
CA ARG A 93 -6.58 -2.01 14.70
C ARG A 93 -5.61 -3.08 14.23
N SER A 94 -6.00 -4.35 14.34
CA SER A 94 -5.15 -5.48 13.96
C SER A 94 -5.06 -5.70 12.46
N ASP A 95 -6.07 -5.25 11.70
CA ASP A 95 -6.22 -5.50 10.26
C ASP A 95 -5.35 -4.61 9.37
N ILE A 96 -4.47 -3.78 9.97
CA ILE A 96 -3.39 -3.05 9.29
C ILE A 96 -2.07 -3.85 9.24
N TYR A 97 -1.91 -4.87 10.09
CA TYR A 97 -0.63 -5.54 10.34
C TYR A 97 -0.56 -6.97 9.80
N GLU A 98 -1.45 -7.36 8.89
CA GLU A 98 -1.30 -8.66 8.28
C GLU A 98 0.03 -8.73 7.50
N ALA A 99 0.80 -9.77 7.80
CA ALA A 99 1.93 -10.16 6.98
C ALA A 99 1.38 -10.44 5.57
N GLY A 100 1.57 -9.49 4.65
CA GLY A 100 1.37 -9.72 3.23
C GLY A 100 2.16 -10.96 2.81
N PRO A 101 1.75 -11.64 1.73
CA PRO A 101 2.40 -12.88 1.34
C PRO A 101 3.88 -12.60 1.06
N TYR A 102 4.72 -13.30 1.81
CA TYR A 102 6.17 -13.27 1.66
C TYR A 102 6.58 -14.56 0.98
N TYR A 103 7.19 -14.44 -0.20
CA TYR A 103 7.58 -15.61 -1.00
C TYR A 103 9.01 -16.11 -0.69
N PHE A 104 9.69 -15.50 0.29
CA PHE A 104 11.10 -15.72 0.67
C PHE A 104 11.48 -17.17 1.06
N TYR A 105 10.51 -18.08 1.06
CA TYR A 105 10.68 -19.51 1.34
C TYR A 105 9.89 -20.35 0.34
N THR A 106 9.82 -19.92 -0.91
CA THR A 106 9.16 -20.66 -1.98
C THR A 106 10.04 -20.68 -3.22
N THR A 107 9.82 -21.66 -4.10
CA THR A 107 10.50 -21.70 -5.41
C THR A 107 10.08 -20.54 -6.33
N LEU A 108 9.03 -19.78 -5.97
CA LEU A 108 8.61 -18.62 -6.73
C LEU A 108 9.66 -17.50 -6.71
N ASP A 109 10.31 -17.26 -5.57
CA ASP A 109 11.25 -16.16 -5.42
C ASP A 109 12.42 -16.31 -6.39
N GLN A 110 13.05 -17.48 -6.39
CA GLN A 110 14.13 -17.81 -7.35
C GLN A 110 13.63 -17.82 -8.80
N TYR A 111 12.44 -18.36 -9.06
CA TYR A 111 11.84 -18.39 -10.40
C TYR A 111 11.63 -16.97 -10.95
N ALA A 112 11.08 -16.08 -10.13
CA ALA A 112 10.82 -14.69 -10.47
C ALA A 112 12.13 -13.93 -10.66
N GLU A 113 13.08 -14.13 -9.74
CA GLU A 113 14.41 -13.55 -9.84
C GLU A 113 15.03 -13.93 -11.17
N ASP A 114 15.11 -15.22 -11.53
CA ASP A 114 15.70 -15.72 -12.79
C ASP A 114 15.11 -15.04 -14.04
N LYS A 115 13.84 -14.63 -13.97
CA LYS A 115 13.12 -13.90 -15.01
C LYS A 115 13.26 -12.37 -14.95
N GLY A 116 13.99 -11.84 -13.97
CA GLY A 116 14.26 -10.42 -13.82
C GLY A 116 13.27 -9.67 -12.95
N TYR A 117 12.51 -10.37 -12.10
CA TYR A 117 11.50 -9.77 -11.24
C TYR A 117 11.81 -9.90 -9.76
N VAL A 118 11.37 -8.91 -8.99
CA VAL A 118 11.16 -9.02 -7.55
C VAL A 118 9.67 -9.20 -7.34
N VAL A 119 9.30 -10.27 -6.64
CA VAL A 119 7.91 -10.63 -6.37
C VAL A 119 7.71 -10.76 -4.87
N GLY A 120 6.67 -10.13 -4.35
CA GLY A 120 6.37 -10.00 -2.92
C GLY A 120 5.01 -9.36 -2.71
N ARG A 121 4.97 -8.35 -1.85
CA ARG A 121 3.83 -7.41 -1.81
C ARG A 121 3.72 -6.54 -3.07
N LEU A 122 4.62 -6.70 -4.03
CA LEU A 122 4.64 -6.01 -5.30
C LEU A 122 5.24 -6.91 -6.38
N ILE A 123 5.07 -6.51 -7.64
CA ILE A 123 5.81 -7.07 -8.78
C ILE A 123 6.53 -5.92 -9.47
N GLU A 124 7.85 -5.99 -9.55
CA GLU A 124 8.67 -4.99 -10.25
C GLU A 124 9.91 -5.61 -10.88
N SER A 125 10.59 -4.85 -11.74
CA SER A 125 11.96 -5.14 -12.14
C SER A 125 12.93 -4.44 -11.19
N SER A 126 13.88 -5.20 -10.62
CA SER A 126 14.85 -4.64 -9.67
C SER A 126 15.90 -3.77 -10.37
N LEU A 127 16.26 -2.63 -9.77
CA LEU A 127 17.40 -1.81 -10.24
C LEU A 127 18.70 -2.64 -10.34
N PRO A 128 19.10 -3.43 -9.32
CA PRO A 128 20.22 -4.37 -9.44
C PRO A 128 20.17 -5.30 -10.65
N PHE A 129 18.98 -5.79 -11.04
CA PHE A 129 18.84 -6.65 -12.22
C PHE A 129 19.08 -5.86 -13.51
N LYS A 130 18.56 -4.64 -13.60
CA LYS A 130 18.83 -3.73 -14.73
C LYS A 130 20.33 -3.41 -14.85
N GLU A 131 20.99 -3.08 -13.74
CA GLU A 131 22.43 -2.79 -13.70
C GLU A 131 23.29 -4.02 -14.07
N ALA A 132 22.84 -5.23 -13.70
CA ALA A 132 23.48 -6.49 -14.08
C ALA A 132 23.21 -6.89 -15.55
N GLY A 133 22.44 -6.09 -16.30
CA GLY A 133 22.07 -6.39 -17.68
C GLY A 133 21.10 -7.57 -17.82
N LYS A 134 20.38 -7.92 -16.75
CA LYS A 134 19.37 -8.99 -16.77
C LYS A 134 18.21 -8.55 -17.64
N VAL A 135 17.84 -9.40 -18.60
CA VAL A 135 16.69 -9.16 -19.48
C VAL A 135 15.44 -9.65 -18.76
N VAL A 136 14.47 -8.76 -18.59
CA VAL A 136 13.17 -9.08 -18.03
C VAL A 136 12.40 -9.98 -19.00
N ASP A 137 11.96 -11.14 -18.55
CA ASP A 137 11.19 -12.09 -19.37
C ASP A 137 9.74 -11.63 -19.49
N THR A 138 9.30 -11.27 -20.70
CA THR A 138 7.94 -10.81 -20.98
C THR A 138 7.01 -11.90 -21.52
N ASN A 139 7.46 -13.15 -21.57
CA ASN A 139 6.65 -14.30 -21.97
C ASN A 139 5.88 -14.89 -20.78
N ILE A 140 5.11 -14.05 -20.08
CA ILE A 140 4.27 -14.43 -18.94
C ILE A 140 2.84 -13.89 -19.10
N ASN A 141 1.87 -14.50 -18.39
CA ASN A 141 0.46 -14.13 -18.44
C ASN A 141 0.19 -12.67 -18.04
N LEU A 142 1.03 -12.06 -17.19
CA LEU A 142 0.86 -10.66 -16.75
C LEU A 142 0.70 -9.69 -17.94
N PHE A 143 1.52 -9.84 -18.98
CA PHE A 143 1.49 -8.95 -20.15
C PHE A 143 0.52 -9.40 -21.24
N GLU A 144 -0.11 -10.57 -21.06
CA GLU A 144 -1.28 -10.94 -21.86
C GLU A 144 -2.53 -10.22 -21.35
N GLU A 145 -2.71 -10.14 -20.02
CA GLU A 145 -3.82 -9.39 -19.42
C GLU A 145 -3.60 -7.87 -19.48
N TYR A 146 -2.37 -7.41 -19.22
CA TYR A 146 -2.02 -6.00 -19.13
C TYR A 146 -0.85 -5.66 -20.08
N PRO A 147 -1.06 -5.65 -21.41
CA PRO A 147 0.01 -5.33 -22.35
C PRO A 147 0.55 -3.90 -22.18
N GLU A 148 -0.25 -2.98 -21.65
CA GLU A 148 0.11 -1.56 -21.46
C GLU A 148 1.16 -1.33 -20.37
N ILE A 149 1.38 -2.29 -19.47
CA ILE A 149 2.36 -2.16 -18.39
C ILE A 149 3.71 -2.81 -18.73
N GLU A 150 3.82 -3.58 -19.81
CA GLU A 150 5.06 -4.29 -20.19
C GLU A 150 6.26 -3.35 -20.22
N LYS A 151 6.20 -2.29 -21.04
CA LYS A 151 7.27 -1.29 -21.13
C LYS A 151 7.51 -0.53 -19.83
N LYS A 152 6.44 -0.32 -19.04
CA LYS A 152 6.54 0.42 -17.78
C LYS A 152 7.35 -0.35 -16.75
N ILE A 153 7.24 -1.67 -16.72
CA ILE A 153 8.02 -2.54 -15.83
C ILE A 153 9.41 -2.80 -16.41
N THR A 154 9.53 -3.07 -17.72
CA THR A 154 10.81 -3.48 -18.30
C THR A 154 11.79 -2.32 -18.50
N GLU A 155 11.28 -1.15 -18.90
CA GLU A 155 12.08 0.04 -19.20
C GLU A 155 11.94 1.13 -18.12
N GLY A 156 10.77 1.22 -17.48
CA GLY A 156 10.48 2.21 -16.44
C GLY A 156 10.68 1.67 -15.02
N ASP A 157 10.44 2.53 -14.03
CA ASP A 157 10.53 2.20 -12.60
C ASP A 157 9.13 2.00 -11.99
N TRP A 158 8.30 1.22 -12.68
CA TRP A 158 6.94 0.90 -12.21
C TRP A 158 6.92 -0.43 -11.46
N ALA A 159 6.10 -0.47 -10.41
CA ALA A 159 5.75 -1.67 -9.68
C ALA A 159 4.23 -1.87 -9.75
N LEU A 160 3.77 -3.12 -9.83
CA LEU A 160 2.39 -3.46 -9.47
C LEU A 160 2.31 -3.65 -7.98
N ILE A 161 1.35 -2.98 -7.35
CA ILE A 161 1.09 -3.07 -5.91
C ILE A 161 -0.40 -3.40 -5.76
N PRO A 162 -0.78 -4.44 -4.99
CA PRO A 162 -2.17 -4.69 -4.70
C PRO A 162 -2.76 -3.56 -3.88
N GLN A 163 -4.04 -3.27 -4.09
CA GLN A 163 -4.80 -2.48 -3.13
C GLN A 163 -5.08 -3.38 -1.92
N GLU A 164 -4.17 -3.36 -0.93
CA GLU A 164 -4.16 -4.26 0.24
C GLU A 164 -5.46 -4.20 1.07
N GLU A 165 -6.26 -3.14 0.91
CA GLU A 165 -7.58 -2.97 1.52
C GLU A 165 -8.70 -3.76 0.79
N TYR A 166 -8.50 -4.13 -0.48
CA TYR A 166 -9.48 -4.84 -1.31
C TYR A 166 -9.03 -6.23 -1.74
N VAL A 167 -7.73 -6.52 -1.66
CA VAL A 167 -7.14 -7.79 -2.09
C VAL A 167 -6.59 -8.52 -0.88
N THR A 168 -7.11 -9.72 -0.61
CA THR A 168 -6.60 -10.60 0.44
C THR A 168 -5.22 -11.16 0.07
N PRO A 169 -4.41 -11.59 1.06
CA PRO A 169 -3.14 -12.25 0.80
C PRO A 169 -3.27 -13.48 -0.09
N GLU A 170 -4.35 -14.25 0.08
CA GLU A 170 -4.65 -15.44 -0.72
C GLU A 170 -4.98 -15.08 -2.18
N GLU A 171 -5.87 -14.10 -2.40
CA GLU A 171 -6.19 -13.62 -3.76
C GLU A 171 -4.95 -13.07 -4.47
N TRP A 172 -4.11 -12.30 -3.77
CA TRP A 172 -2.85 -11.82 -4.33
C TRP A 172 -1.89 -12.97 -4.63
N PHE A 173 -1.76 -13.93 -3.72
CA PHE A 173 -0.91 -15.10 -3.89
C PHE A 173 -1.29 -15.88 -5.15
N ASP A 174 -2.56 -16.26 -5.30
CA ASP A 174 -3.05 -17.01 -6.44
C ASP A 174 -2.90 -16.22 -7.75
N LYS A 175 -3.17 -14.91 -7.73
CA LYS A 175 -3.05 -14.07 -8.92
C LYS A 175 -1.59 -13.89 -9.35
N VAL A 176 -0.64 -13.80 -8.41
CA VAL A 176 0.79 -13.78 -8.71
C VAL A 176 1.24 -15.08 -9.37
N LEU A 177 0.78 -16.25 -8.87
CA LEU A 177 1.11 -17.54 -9.49
C LEU A 177 0.57 -17.66 -10.91
N TYR A 178 -0.62 -17.11 -11.17
CA TYR A 178 -1.18 -17.00 -12.51
C TYR A 178 -0.33 -16.07 -13.40
N TRP A 179 -0.08 -14.84 -12.95
CA TRP A 179 0.60 -13.80 -13.75
C TRP A 179 2.04 -14.13 -14.09
N MET A 180 2.75 -14.81 -13.19
CA MET A 180 4.14 -15.22 -13.40
C MET A 180 4.26 -16.51 -14.24
N ALA A 181 3.15 -17.21 -14.50
CA ALA A 181 3.17 -18.39 -15.36
C ALA A 181 3.44 -17.98 -16.82
N PRO A 182 4.09 -18.87 -17.63
CA PRO A 182 4.23 -18.67 -19.06
C PRO A 182 2.88 -18.43 -19.75
N LYS A 183 2.88 -17.63 -20.82
CA LYS A 183 1.67 -17.34 -21.60
C LYS A 183 0.92 -18.62 -21.98
N GLY A 184 -0.37 -18.66 -21.65
CA GLY A 184 -1.25 -19.81 -21.93
C GLY A 184 -1.22 -20.92 -20.89
N GLU A 185 -0.38 -20.84 -19.85
CA GLU A 185 -0.43 -21.75 -18.70
C GLU A 185 -1.40 -21.23 -17.63
N GLU A 186 -2.07 -22.14 -16.91
CA GLU A 186 -3.09 -21.77 -15.92
C GLU A 186 -2.48 -21.16 -14.65
N LYS A 187 -1.38 -21.70 -14.12
CA LYS A 187 -0.66 -21.15 -12.98
C LYS A 187 0.68 -21.87 -12.77
N LEU A 188 1.60 -21.21 -12.09
CA LEU A 188 2.82 -21.86 -11.63
C LEU A 188 2.54 -22.93 -10.57
N THR A 189 3.27 -24.04 -10.68
CA THR A 189 3.44 -24.98 -9.57
C THR A 189 4.67 -24.56 -8.79
N ILE A 190 4.50 -24.25 -7.50
CA ILE A 190 5.57 -23.82 -6.62
C ILE A 190 5.64 -24.71 -5.38
N TYR A 191 6.79 -24.68 -4.71
CA TYR A 191 7.07 -25.50 -3.53
C TYR A 191 7.62 -24.63 -2.40
N GLY A 192 7.37 -25.03 -1.16
CA GLY A 192 7.98 -24.42 0.01
C GLY A 192 9.45 -24.80 0.14
N ILE A 193 10.25 -23.95 0.75
CA ILE A 193 11.67 -24.14 1.03
C ILE A 193 11.86 -23.99 2.53
N ASP A 194 12.27 -25.06 3.21
CA ASP A 194 12.53 -24.99 4.65
C ASP A 194 13.81 -24.17 4.96
N THR A 195 14.06 -23.92 6.24
CA THR A 195 15.25 -23.15 6.68
C THR A 195 16.59 -23.81 6.35
N LYS A 196 16.58 -25.06 5.88
CA LYS A 196 17.75 -25.83 5.43
C LYS A 196 17.84 -25.89 3.90
N GLY A 197 16.94 -25.22 3.18
CA GLY A 197 16.88 -25.23 1.71
C GLY A 197 16.22 -26.47 1.12
N GLN A 198 15.52 -27.29 1.92
CA GLN A 198 14.83 -28.49 1.42
C GLN A 198 13.44 -28.13 0.90
N ILE A 199 13.11 -28.72 -0.25
CA ILE A 199 11.84 -28.50 -0.93
C ILE A 199 10.73 -29.32 -0.26
N SER A 200 9.61 -28.66 0.04
CA SER A 200 8.39 -29.21 0.61
C SER A 200 7.23 -29.03 -0.36
N ASP A 201 6.39 -30.05 -0.51
CA ASP A 201 5.15 -30.00 -1.32
C ASP A 201 4.09 -29.05 -0.73
N THR A 202 4.31 -28.54 0.48
CA THR A 202 3.50 -27.49 1.10
C THR A 202 4.29 -26.18 1.10
N PRO A 203 3.86 -25.16 0.30
CA PRO A 203 4.40 -23.81 0.33
C PRO A 203 4.08 -23.06 1.62
#